data_AF-A0A820WQ21-F1
#
_entry.id   AF-A0A820WQ21-F1
#
_cell.length_a   1.000
_cell.length_b   1.000
_cell.length_c   1.000
_cell.angle_alpha   90.00
_cell.angle_beta   90.00
_cell.angle_gamma   90.00
#
_symmetry.space_group_name_H-M   'P 1'
#
loop_
_entity.id
_entity.type
_entity.pdbx_description
1 polymer ?
#
loop_
_entity_poly.entity_id
_entity_poly.type
_entity_poly.pdbx_seq_one_letter_code
_entity_poly.pdbx_strand_id
1 'polypeptide(L)' 'LCNIGSGQTEIDVVWLKANAVQIEHIKPQADIYHLLSGRAIILLADGRVINLYK' A
#
# COMPACT_ATOMS: atom_id res chain seq x y z
N LEU A 1 5.10 -2.17 -3.10
CA LEU A 1 5.55 -2.14 -1.68
C LEU A 1 4.77 -3.19 -0.91
N CYS A 2 5.46 -3.93 -0.04
CA CYS A 2 4.86 -4.90 0.87
C CYS A 2 5.70 -4.99 2.15
N ASN A 3 5.10 -5.51 3.22
CA ASN A 3 5.76 -5.72 4.50
C ASN A 3 5.82 -7.23 4.82
N ILE A 4 7.01 -7.73 5.15
CA ILE A 4 7.25 -9.11 5.62
C ILE A 4 7.90 -9.14 7.02
N GLY A 5 7.98 -7.96 7.67
CA GLY A 5 8.48 -7.80 9.02
C GLY A 5 7.48 -8.25 10.09
N SER A 6 7.68 -7.76 11.30
CA SER A 6 6.85 -8.11 12.46
C SER A 6 5.79 -7.03 12.78
N GLY A 7 6.02 -5.79 12.36
CA GLY A 7 5.20 -4.63 12.68
C GLY A 7 4.28 -4.17 11.55
N GLN A 8 3.70 -2.98 11.72
CA GLN A 8 2.91 -2.28 10.70
C GLN A 8 3.43 -0.85 10.44
N THR A 9 4.61 -0.51 10.97
CA THR A 9 5.17 0.86 10.96
C THR A 9 6.27 1.04 9.93
N GLU A 10 6.67 -0.03 9.24
CA GLU A 10 7.72 -0.04 8.23
C GLU A 10 7.34 0.76 6.98
N ILE A 11 6.03 0.93 6.74
CA ILE A 11 5.47 1.71 5.63
C ILE A 11 4.50 2.75 6.20
N ASP A 12 4.74 4.02 5.92
CA ASP A 12 3.80 5.10 6.27
C ASP A 12 2.62 5.13 5.29
N VAL A 13 1.66 4.25 5.54
CA VAL A 13 0.44 4.13 4.73
C VAL A 13 -0.48 5.33 4.92
N VAL A 14 -0.43 5.99 6.08
CA VAL A 14 -1.24 7.20 6.34
C VAL A 14 -0.79 8.33 5.41
N TRP A 15 0.51 8.56 5.30
CA TRP A 15 1.06 9.52 4.35
C TRP A 15 0.72 9.13 2.92
N LEU A 16 0.84 7.84 2.56
CA LEU A 16 0.53 7.37 1.21
C LEU A 16 -0.92 7.65 0.81
N LYS A 17 -1.88 7.37 1.72
CA LYS A 17 -3.31 7.63 1.50
C LYS A 17 -3.61 9.13 1.40
N ALA A 18 -2.95 9.96 2.20
CA ALA A 18 -3.16 11.41 2.20
C ALA A 18 -2.58 12.11 0.96
N ASN A 19 -1.54 11.54 0.32
CA ASN A 19 -0.82 12.16 -0.79
C ASN A 19 -1.09 11.50 -2.16
N ALA A 20 -1.88 10.43 -2.20
CA ALA A 20 -2.34 9.86 -3.45
C ALA A 20 -3.44 10.72 -4.07
N VAL A 21 -3.35 10.93 -5.38
CA VAL A 21 -4.41 11.60 -6.15
C VAL A 21 -5.57 10.66 -6.45
N GLN A 22 -5.29 9.35 -6.49
CA GLN A 22 -6.28 8.31 -6.70
C GLN A 22 -5.76 7.00 -6.09
N ILE A 23 -6.68 6.22 -5.51
CA ILE A 23 -6.41 4.87 -5.03
C ILE A 23 -7.37 3.93 -5.76
N GLU A 24 -6.83 2.92 -6.44
CA GLU A 24 -7.60 1.92 -7.17
C GLU A 24 -7.44 0.54 -6.52
N HIS A 25 -8.55 -0.09 -6.15
CA HIS A 25 -8.56 -1.46 -5.65
C HIS A 25 -8.61 -2.45 -6.81
N ILE A 26 -7.51 -3.17 -7.05
CA ILE A 26 -7.39 -4.04 -8.24
C ILE A 26 -7.70 -5.51 -7.96
N LYS A 27 -7.46 -5.98 -6.74
CA LYS A 27 -7.79 -7.33 -6.25
C LYS A 27 -7.67 -7.36 -4.73
N PRO A 28 -8.16 -8.41 -4.05
CA PRO A 28 -7.96 -8.55 -2.61
C PRO A 28 -6.50 -8.31 -2.23
N GLN A 29 -6.30 -7.38 -1.30
CA GLN A 29 -4.99 -7.00 -0.74
C GLN A 29 -4.01 -6.38 -1.74
N ALA A 30 -4.47 -5.86 -2.87
CA ALA A 30 -3.62 -5.05 -3.74
C ALA A 30 -4.37 -3.80 -4.19
N ASP A 31 -3.74 -2.66 -3.90
CA ASP A 31 -4.24 -1.34 -4.25
C ASP A 31 -3.15 -0.58 -5.03
N ILE A 32 -3.54 0.19 -6.03
CA ILE A 32 -2.68 1.09 -6.78
C ILE A 32 -2.87 2.51 -6.26
N TYR A 33 -1.80 3.14 -5.82
CA TYR A 33 -1.74 4.54 -5.40
C TYR A 33 -1.13 5.36 -6.52
N HIS A 34 -1.93 6.20 -7.16
CA HIS A 34 -1.46 7.17 -8.15
C HIS A 34 -1.01 8.43 -7.42
N LEU A 35 0.19 8.91 -7.73
CA LEU A 35 0.79 10.09 -7.11
C LEU A 35 0.72 11.29 -8.04
N LEU A 36 0.79 12.49 -7.46
CA LEU A 36 0.81 13.75 -8.22
C LEU A 36 1.96 13.83 -9.26
N SER A 37 3.06 13.11 -9.00
CA SER A 37 4.20 13.02 -9.92
C SER A 37 3.91 12.23 -11.21
N GLY A 38 2.73 11.62 -11.35
CA GLY A 38 2.38 10.73 -12.45
C GLY A 38 2.89 9.29 -12.28
N ARG A 39 3.60 8.98 -11.19
CA ARG A 39 4.02 7.62 -10.85
C ARG A 39 2.91 6.88 -10.10
N ALA A 40 2.95 5.56 -10.17
CA ALA A 40 2.04 4.68 -9.43
C ALA A 40 2.82 3.74 -8.50
N ILE A 41 2.23 3.42 -7.36
CA ILE A 41 2.75 2.44 -6.39
C ILE A 41 1.69 1.37 -6.19
N ILE A 42 2.07 0.10 -6.32
CA ILE A 42 1.21 -1.01 -5.88
C ILE A 42 1.55 -1.29 -4.41
N LEU A 43 0.57 -1.15 -3.51
CA LEU A 43 0.69 -1.51 -2.09
C LEU A 43 -0.05 -2.82 -1.84
N LEU A 44 0.62 -3.74 -1.15
CA LEU A 44 0.02 -5.02 -0.75
C LEU A 44 -0.45 -4.98 0.71
N ALA A 45 -1.60 -5.61 0.96
CA ALA A 45 -2.25 -5.78 2.26
C ALA A 45 -2.26 -4.52 3.13
N ASP A 46 -2.47 -3.34 2.53
CA ASP A 46 -2.52 -2.06 3.25
C ASP A 46 -1.28 -1.81 4.14
N GLY A 47 -0.11 -2.33 3.72
CA GLY A 47 1.16 -2.22 4.44
C GLY A 47 1.33 -3.17 5.65
N ARG A 48 0.33 -4.03 5.90
CA ARG A 48 0.41 -5.07 6.94
C ARG A 48 1.26 -6.26 6.47
N VAL A 49 1.62 -7.11 7.44
CA VAL A 49 2.44 -8.30 7.23
C VAL A 49 1.77 -9.26 6.23
N ILE A 50 2.35 -9.39 5.03
CA ILE A 50 1.68 -10.01 3.87
C ILE A 50 1.55 -11.53 4.00
N ASN A 51 2.47 -12.19 4.69
CA ASN A 51 2.52 -13.65 4.82
C ASN A 51 1.56 -14.23 5.88
N LEU A 52 0.74 -13.39 6.53
CA LEU A 52 -0.29 -13.84 7.47
C LEU A 52 -1.67 -14.02 6.81
N TYR A 53 -1.82 -13.56 5.57
CA TYR A 53 -3.04 -13.67 4.82
C TYR A 53 -3.00 -14.93 3.95
N LYS A 54 -3.79 -15.94 4.33
CA LYS A 54 -4.07 -17.11 3.48
C LYS A 54 -5.17 -16.82 2.49
#